data_AF-A0A166I8Y1-F1
#
_entry.id   AF-A0A166I8Y1-F1
#
_cell.length_a   1.000
_cell.length_b   1.000
_cell.length_c   1.000
_cell.angle_alpha   90.00
_cell.angle_beta   90.00
_cell.angle_gamma   90.00
#
_symmetry.space_group_name_H-M   'P 1'
#
loop_
_entity.id
_entity.type
_entity.pdbx_description
1 polymer ?
#
loop_
_entity_poly.entity_id
_entity_poly.type
_entity_poly.pdbx_seq_one_letter_code
_entity_poly.pdbx_strand_id
1 'polypeptide(L)'
;YPSELVLTIKQMSRPIIHALNSERTRLSGAATSLLVIIAPRLKSDFEPLLHVFVPPLLRLCTRTSKVYITRAREALDMITDHTYLAPLIPFLRETCEDKSTSLRVNSIDLLVQAMNKFNPPDLARYCIQIEEMICIAATDKDANVREKSRKVFEAYKILWPERLER
;
A
#
# COMPACT_ATOMS: atom_id res chain seq x y z
N TYR A 1 25.73 4.36 -2.60
CA TYR A 1 25.39 3.87 -1.25
C TYR A 1 23.99 3.27 -1.16
N PRO A 2 22.89 3.95 -1.56
CA PRO A 2 21.54 3.37 -1.43
C PRO A 2 21.35 2.09 -2.26
N SER A 3 22.00 1.99 -3.43
CA SER A 3 21.95 0.84 -4.33
C SER A 3 22.46 -0.47 -3.68
N GLU A 4 23.57 -0.41 -2.95
CA GLU A 4 24.15 -1.57 -2.26
C GLU A 4 23.29 -2.02 -1.08
N LEU A 5 22.72 -1.06 -0.35
CA LEU A 5 21.77 -1.32 0.72
C LEU A 5 20.50 -2.00 0.20
N VAL A 6 19.93 -1.51 -0.91
CA VAL A 6 18.77 -2.11 -1.57
C VAL A 6 19.06 -3.55 -1.99
N LEU A 7 20.22 -3.80 -2.60
CA LEU A 7 20.65 -5.16 -2.98
C LEU A 7 20.75 -6.08 -1.76
N THR A 8 21.38 -5.59 -0.68
CA THR A 8 21.54 -6.35 0.57
C THR A 8 20.17 -6.70 1.18
N ILE A 9 19.26 -5.73 1.27
CA ILE A 9 17.90 -5.95 1.79
C ILE A 9 17.16 -6.96 0.91
N LYS A 10 17.30 -6.85 -0.42
CA LYS A 10 16.68 -7.78 -1.37
C LYS A 10 17.21 -9.21 -1.22
N GLN A 11 18.51 -9.39 -0.99
CA GLN A 11 19.11 -10.69 -0.70
C GLN A 11 18.61 -11.26 0.63
N MET A 12 18.40 -10.41 1.63
CA MET A 12 17.85 -10.78 2.94
C MET A 12 16.31 -10.84 2.97
N SER A 13 15.63 -10.69 1.84
CA SER A 13 14.16 -10.64 1.78
C SER A 13 13.48 -11.87 2.39
N ARG A 14 13.97 -13.08 2.09
CA ARG A 14 13.40 -14.33 2.61
C ARG A 14 13.36 -14.39 4.15
N PRO A 15 14.48 -14.23 4.88
CA PRO A 15 14.45 -14.25 6.34
C PRO A 15 13.63 -13.08 6.92
N ILE A 16 13.64 -11.90 6.29
CA ILE A 16 12.81 -10.77 6.73
C ILE A 16 11.32 -11.10 6.59
N ILE A 17 10.89 -11.66 5.46
CA ILE A 17 9.50 -12.07 5.23
C ILE A 17 9.09 -13.20 6.19
N HIS A 18 10.00 -14.12 6.49
CA HIS A 18 9.73 -15.16 7.49
C HIS A 18 9.54 -14.55 8.89
N ALA A 19 10.38 -13.59 9.26
CA ALA A 19 10.23 -12.85 10.51
C ALA A 19 8.93 -12.03 10.56
N LEU A 20 8.55 -11.36 9.46
CA LEU A 20 7.27 -10.63 9.36
C LEU A 20 6.06 -11.54 9.66
N ASN A 21 6.09 -12.77 9.14
CA ASN A 21 5.00 -13.75 9.30
C ASN A 21 5.06 -14.58 10.59
N SER A 22 6.06 -14.37 11.44
CA SER A 22 6.24 -15.12 12.67
C SER A 22 5.16 -14.81 13.70
N GLU A 23 4.60 -15.85 14.33
CA GLU A 23 3.65 -15.74 15.45
C GLU A 23 4.30 -15.17 16.74
N ARG A 24 5.64 -15.13 16.79
CA ARG A 24 6.38 -14.41 17.84
C ARG A 24 6.28 -12.90 17.60
N THR A 25 5.39 -12.25 18.33
CA THR A 25 5.04 -10.84 18.16
C THR A 25 6.22 -9.86 18.23
N ARG A 26 7.25 -10.15 19.04
CA ARG A 26 8.48 -9.34 19.09
C ARG A 26 9.31 -9.45 17.81
N LEU A 27 9.41 -10.64 17.24
CA LEU A 27 10.17 -10.87 16.01
C LEU A 27 9.47 -10.25 14.80
N SER A 28 8.15 -10.47 14.66
CA SER A 28 7.36 -9.83 13.61
C SER A 28 7.34 -8.31 13.75
N GLY A 29 7.26 -7.82 14.99
CA GLY A 29 7.39 -6.39 15.30
C GLY A 29 8.71 -5.82 14.81
N ALA A 30 9.84 -6.44 15.15
CA ALA A 30 11.17 -5.99 14.73
C ALA A 30 11.34 -5.98 13.20
N ALA A 31 10.84 -7.00 12.51
CA ALA A 31 10.87 -7.05 11.04
C ALA A 31 10.01 -5.97 10.39
N THR A 32 8.86 -5.65 11.00
CA THR A 32 7.98 -4.58 10.51
C THR A 32 8.60 -3.21 10.76
N SER A 33 9.18 -3.00 11.95
CA SER A 33 9.90 -1.78 12.29
C SER A 33 11.09 -1.53 11.37
N LEU A 34 11.79 -2.57 10.91
CA LEU A 34 12.83 -2.43 9.90
C LEU A 34 12.27 -1.74 8.63
N LEU A 35 11.12 -2.19 8.12
CA LEU A 35 10.50 -1.60 6.92
C LEU A 35 10.08 -0.14 7.13
N VAL A 36 9.45 0.16 8.27
CA VAL A 36 9.11 1.53 8.70
C VAL A 36 10.34 2.45 8.69
N ILE A 37 11.48 1.92 9.11
CA ILE A 37 12.74 2.66 9.30
C ILE A 37 13.50 2.85 7.98
N ILE A 38 13.43 1.91 7.03
CA ILE A 38 14.18 1.98 5.76
C ILE A 38 13.42 2.71 4.65
N ALA A 39 12.08 2.62 4.59
CA ALA A 39 11.31 3.22 3.50
C ALA A 39 11.57 4.75 3.38
N PRO A 40 11.58 5.52 4.49
CA PRO A 40 11.87 6.95 4.44
C PRO A 40 13.29 7.31 4.02
N ARG A 41 14.24 6.41 4.25
CA ARG A 41 15.65 6.62 3.90
C ARG A 41 15.94 6.29 2.44
N LEU A 42 15.28 5.27 1.91
CA LEU A 42 15.44 4.85 0.53
C LEU A 42 14.60 5.69 -0.44
N LYS A 43 13.45 6.22 -0.01
CA LYS A 43 12.55 7.02 -0.86
C LYS A 43 12.28 6.29 -2.19
N SER A 44 12.57 6.92 -3.33
CA SER A 44 12.41 6.32 -4.67
C SER A 44 13.26 5.05 -4.87
N ASP A 45 14.42 4.94 -4.21
CA ASP A 45 15.28 3.74 -4.31
C ASP A 45 14.63 2.49 -3.69
N PHE A 46 13.50 2.64 -3.00
CA PHE A 46 12.70 1.53 -2.47
C PHE A 46 11.95 0.75 -3.57
N GLU A 47 11.84 1.27 -4.79
CA GLU A 47 11.05 0.66 -5.86
C GLU A 47 11.36 -0.84 -6.12
N PRO A 48 12.62 -1.29 -6.15
CA PRO A 48 12.96 -2.71 -6.31
C PRO A 48 12.56 -3.58 -5.11
N LEU A 49 12.07 -3.00 -4.02
CA LEU A 49 11.64 -3.69 -2.81
C LEU A 49 10.11 -3.75 -2.68
N LEU A 50 9.36 -2.98 -3.49
CA LEU A 50 7.89 -2.99 -3.46
C LEU A 50 7.33 -4.39 -3.70
N HIS A 51 7.72 -5.03 -4.80
CA HIS A 51 7.28 -6.38 -5.15
C HIS A 51 7.66 -7.45 -4.13
N VAL A 52 8.66 -7.15 -3.29
CA VAL A 52 9.16 -8.06 -2.26
C VAL A 52 8.34 -7.94 -0.97
N PHE A 53 8.09 -6.72 -0.50
CA PHE A 53 7.54 -6.50 0.84
C PHE A 53 6.08 -6.04 0.86
N VAL A 54 5.56 -5.40 -0.17
CA VAL A 54 4.16 -4.95 -0.19
C VAL A 54 3.18 -6.12 -0.13
N PRO A 55 3.31 -7.20 -0.94
CA PRO A 55 2.36 -8.31 -0.86
C PRO A 55 2.34 -9.02 0.51
N PRO A 56 3.50 -9.32 1.15
CA PRO A 56 3.50 -9.84 2.52
C PRO A 56 2.86 -8.90 3.55
N LEU A 57 3.09 -7.58 3.45
CA LEU A 57 2.48 -6.61 4.35
C LEU A 57 0.96 -6.55 4.18
N LEU A 58 0.46 -6.52 2.94
CA LEU A 58 -0.98 -6.57 2.66
C LEU A 58 -1.61 -7.86 3.20
N ARG A 59 -0.91 -8.99 3.10
CA ARG A 59 -1.36 -10.26 3.71
C ARG A 59 -1.43 -10.18 5.24
N LEU A 60 -0.55 -9.44 5.90
CA LEU A 60 -0.64 -9.25 7.35
C LEU A 60 -1.90 -8.44 7.75
N CYS A 61 -2.41 -7.59 6.87
CA CYS A 61 -3.69 -6.90 7.09
C CYS A 61 -4.92 -7.82 7.02
N THR A 62 -4.78 -9.09 6.59
CA THR A 62 -5.87 -10.08 6.66
C THR A 62 -5.86 -10.90 7.96
N ARG A 63 -4.86 -10.73 8.83
CA ARG A 63 -4.78 -11.47 10.11
C ARG A 63 -5.88 -11.00 11.06
N THR A 64 -6.26 -11.84 12.01
CA THR A 64 -7.29 -11.52 13.02
C THR A 64 -6.74 -10.65 14.16
N SER A 65 -5.43 -10.74 14.42
CA SER A 65 -4.80 -10.00 15.51
C SER A 65 -4.53 -8.56 15.11
N LYS A 66 -5.21 -7.63 15.80
CA LYS A 66 -5.09 -6.18 15.61
C LYS A 66 -3.63 -5.71 15.65
N VAL A 67 -2.80 -6.34 16.48
CA VAL A 67 -1.37 -5.99 16.61
C VAL A 67 -0.62 -6.17 15.28
N TYR A 68 -0.87 -7.26 14.55
CA TYR A 68 -0.23 -7.48 13.25
C TYR A 68 -0.78 -6.53 12.19
N ILE A 69 -2.11 -6.34 12.17
CA ILE A 69 -2.77 -5.43 11.23
C ILE A 69 -2.23 -4.00 11.41
N THR A 70 -2.19 -3.48 12.64
CA THR A 70 -1.73 -2.12 12.94
C THR A 70 -0.28 -1.90 12.52
N ARG A 71 0.61 -2.86 12.79
CA ARG A 71 2.03 -2.74 12.40
C ARG A 71 2.22 -2.84 10.89
N ALA A 72 1.56 -3.79 10.25
CA ALA A 72 1.61 -3.92 8.80
C ALA A 72 1.09 -2.65 8.12
N ARG A 73 0.02 -2.08 8.68
CA ARG A 73 -0.53 -0.81 8.23
C ARG A 73 0.47 0.33 8.39
N GLU A 74 1.08 0.48 9.56
CA GLU A 74 2.13 1.48 9.80
C GLU A 74 3.28 1.37 8.80
N ALA A 75 3.74 0.16 8.48
CA ALA A 75 4.77 -0.04 7.46
C ALA A 75 4.31 0.37 6.05
N LEU A 76 3.08 0.03 5.66
CA LEU A 76 2.51 0.43 4.37
C LEU A 76 2.31 1.94 4.28
N ASP A 77 1.91 2.59 5.37
CA ASP A 77 1.77 4.04 5.44
C ASP A 77 3.13 4.72 5.24
N MET A 78 4.17 4.24 5.91
CA MET A 78 5.53 4.78 5.77
C MET A 78 6.13 4.56 4.39
N ILE A 79 5.83 3.42 3.74
CA ILE A 79 6.21 3.18 2.34
C ILE A 79 5.51 4.19 1.44
N THR A 80 4.19 4.33 1.56
CA THR A 80 3.40 5.21 0.70
C THR A 80 3.80 6.68 0.92
N ASP A 81 4.01 7.10 2.17
CA ASP A 81 4.28 8.50 2.53
C ASP A 81 5.64 9.04 2.10
N HIS A 82 6.63 8.17 1.94
CA HIS A 82 8.00 8.62 1.71
C HIS A 82 8.62 8.16 0.40
N THR A 83 8.03 7.16 -0.26
CA THR A 83 8.59 6.64 -1.51
C THR A 83 7.95 7.27 -2.75
N TYR A 84 6.68 7.68 -2.67
CA TYR A 84 5.91 8.28 -3.77
C TYR A 84 5.82 7.41 -5.04
N LEU A 85 5.83 6.08 -4.86
CA LEU A 85 5.96 5.13 -5.97
C LEU A 85 4.59 4.69 -6.51
N ALA A 86 4.17 5.27 -7.63
CA ALA A 86 2.97 4.86 -8.36
C ALA A 86 2.89 3.35 -8.73
N PRO A 87 4.01 2.61 -8.90
CA PRO A 87 3.96 1.14 -9.01
C PRO A 87 3.33 0.41 -7.80
N LEU A 88 2.98 1.10 -6.72
CA LEU A 88 2.16 0.59 -5.62
C LEU A 88 0.71 0.27 -6.06
N ILE A 89 0.15 1.03 -7.01
CA ILE A 89 -1.28 0.97 -7.36
C ILE A 89 -1.76 -0.43 -7.79
N PRO A 90 -1.04 -1.18 -8.65
CA PRO A 90 -1.45 -2.53 -9.03
C PRO A 90 -1.60 -3.49 -7.83
N PHE A 91 -0.71 -3.41 -6.83
CA PHE A 91 -0.82 -4.24 -5.62
C PHE A 91 -2.08 -3.92 -4.83
N LEU A 92 -2.46 -2.64 -4.74
CA LEU A 92 -3.69 -2.22 -4.06
C LEU A 92 -4.92 -2.70 -4.85
N ARG A 93 -4.90 -2.57 -6.18
CA ARG A 93 -5.99 -3.01 -7.05
C ARG A 93 -6.33 -4.49 -6.87
N GLU A 94 -5.33 -5.36 -6.80
CA GLU A 94 -5.52 -6.81 -6.59
C GLU A 94 -6.26 -7.13 -5.29
N THR A 95 -6.13 -6.29 -4.28
CA THR A 95 -6.72 -6.51 -2.96
C THR A 95 -8.11 -5.90 -2.77
N CYS A 96 -8.59 -5.10 -3.73
CA CYS A 96 -9.89 -4.41 -3.63
C CYS A 96 -11.10 -5.36 -3.66
N GLU A 97 -10.92 -6.61 -4.08
CA GLU A 97 -11.98 -7.62 -4.16
C GLU A 97 -11.74 -8.78 -3.18
N ASP A 98 -10.76 -8.64 -2.27
CA ASP A 98 -10.44 -9.68 -1.30
C ASP A 98 -11.58 -9.93 -0.31
N LYS A 99 -11.72 -11.16 0.18
CA LYS A 99 -12.74 -11.54 1.15
C LYS A 99 -12.59 -10.77 2.48
N SER A 100 -11.37 -10.42 2.85
CA SER A 100 -11.06 -9.66 4.06
C SER A 100 -11.49 -8.20 3.92
N THR A 101 -12.55 -7.81 4.63
CA THR A 101 -12.97 -6.41 4.72
C THR A 101 -11.86 -5.52 5.27
N SER A 102 -11.07 -6.01 6.24
CA SER A 102 -9.94 -5.23 6.77
C SER A 102 -8.91 -4.91 5.69
N LEU A 103 -8.62 -5.86 4.80
CA LEU A 103 -7.68 -5.62 3.71
C LEU A 103 -8.27 -4.62 2.70
N ARG A 104 -9.51 -4.81 2.25
CA ARG A 104 -10.16 -3.86 1.32
C ARG A 104 -10.16 -2.42 1.87
N VAL A 105 -10.53 -2.24 3.14
CA VAL A 105 -10.50 -0.93 3.81
C VAL A 105 -9.09 -0.34 3.81
N ASN A 106 -8.08 -1.14 4.14
CA ASN A 106 -6.69 -0.67 4.18
C ASN A 106 -6.20 -0.26 2.79
N SER A 107 -6.52 -1.04 1.76
CA SER A 107 -6.08 -0.79 0.39
C SER A 107 -6.66 0.49 -0.21
N ILE A 108 -7.96 0.73 -0.01
CA ILE A 108 -8.59 1.98 -0.46
C ILE A 108 -8.04 3.18 0.33
N ASP A 109 -7.72 3.02 1.60
CA ASP A 109 -7.11 4.10 2.38
C ASP A 109 -5.69 4.44 1.90
N LEU A 110 -4.89 3.42 1.58
CA LEU A 110 -3.56 3.62 0.97
C LEU A 110 -3.68 4.29 -0.41
N LEU A 111 -4.74 3.97 -1.17
CA LEU A 111 -5.03 4.67 -2.42
C LEU A 111 -5.34 6.15 -2.19
N VAL A 112 -6.17 6.50 -1.19
CA VAL A 112 -6.42 7.91 -0.82
C VAL A 112 -5.11 8.64 -0.54
N GLN A 113 -4.23 8.01 0.24
CA GLN A 113 -2.95 8.57 0.61
C GLN A 113 -2.02 8.76 -0.61
N ALA A 114 -1.96 7.77 -1.50
CA ALA A 114 -1.20 7.86 -2.74
C ALA A 114 -1.72 9.00 -3.64
N MET A 115 -3.05 9.11 -3.82
CA MET A 115 -3.65 10.17 -4.64
C MET A 115 -3.37 11.58 -4.11
N ASN A 116 -3.32 11.75 -2.78
CA ASN A 116 -3.05 13.04 -2.18
C ASN A 116 -1.57 13.45 -2.21
N LYS A 117 -0.65 12.51 -2.41
CA LYS A 117 0.79 12.73 -2.23
C LYS A 117 1.63 12.54 -3.49
N PHE A 118 1.23 11.65 -4.40
CA PHE A 118 2.05 11.29 -5.54
C PHE A 118 1.88 12.32 -6.66
N ASN A 119 2.86 12.39 -7.55
CA ASN A 119 2.79 13.31 -8.67
C ASN A 119 1.69 12.88 -9.65
N PRO A 120 0.81 13.80 -10.11
CA PRO A 120 -0.27 13.46 -11.04
C PRO A 120 0.19 12.74 -12.33
N PRO A 121 1.32 13.09 -12.98
CA PRO A 121 1.78 12.39 -14.18
C PRO A 121 2.16 10.92 -13.93
N ASP A 122 2.67 10.60 -12.74
CA ASP A 122 3.05 9.22 -12.39
C ASP A 122 1.80 8.37 -12.15
N LEU A 123 0.79 8.95 -11.47
CA LEU A 123 -0.50 8.31 -11.26
C LEU A 123 -1.31 8.15 -12.55
N ALA A 124 -1.14 9.06 -13.52
CA ALA A 124 -1.88 9.03 -14.79
C ALA A 124 -1.67 7.72 -15.58
N ARG A 125 -0.53 7.05 -15.37
CA ARG A 125 -0.21 5.74 -15.95
C ARG A 125 -1.09 4.61 -15.40
N TYR A 126 -1.67 4.81 -14.22
CA TYR A 126 -2.50 3.84 -13.50
C TYR A 126 -3.97 4.29 -13.39
N CYS A 127 -4.35 5.33 -14.15
CA CYS A 127 -5.68 5.93 -14.11
C CYS A 127 -6.81 4.92 -14.30
N ILE A 128 -6.67 3.98 -15.25
CA ILE A 128 -7.68 2.95 -15.51
C ILE A 128 -7.88 2.07 -14.26
N GLN A 129 -6.78 1.63 -13.64
CA GLN A 129 -6.85 0.84 -12.41
C GLN A 129 -7.46 1.65 -11.26
N ILE A 130 -7.16 2.95 -11.14
CA ILE A 130 -7.75 3.82 -10.13
C ILE A 130 -9.26 3.95 -10.34
N GLU A 131 -9.73 4.15 -11.58
CA GLU A 131 -11.16 4.19 -11.92
C GLU A 131 -11.86 2.88 -11.57
N GLU A 132 -11.26 1.73 -11.91
CA GLU A 132 -11.78 0.42 -11.52
C GLU A 132 -11.89 0.27 -9.99
N MET A 133 -10.85 0.68 -9.25
CA MET A 133 -10.86 0.63 -7.78
C MET A 133 -11.97 1.50 -7.20
N ILE A 134 -12.21 2.69 -7.76
CA ILE A 134 -13.31 3.57 -7.34
C ILE A 134 -14.66 2.87 -7.58
N CYS A 135 -14.88 2.29 -8.76
CA CYS A 135 -16.13 1.60 -9.09
C CYS A 135 -16.39 0.40 -8.15
N ILE A 136 -15.37 -0.40 -7.88
CA ILE A 136 -15.45 -1.55 -6.97
C ILE A 136 -15.72 -1.06 -5.54
N ALA A 137 -14.96 -0.09 -5.05
CA ALA A 137 -15.07 0.39 -3.68
C ALA A 137 -16.37 1.16 -3.40
N ALA A 138 -16.93 1.84 -4.40
CA ALA A 138 -18.20 2.56 -4.29
C ALA A 138 -19.38 1.62 -4.06
N THR A 139 -19.30 0.39 -4.59
CA THR A 139 -20.36 -0.63 -4.48
C THR A 139 -20.04 -1.71 -3.43
N ASP A 140 -18.97 -1.53 -2.63
CA ASP A 140 -18.55 -2.50 -1.62
C ASP A 140 -19.66 -2.75 -0.58
N LYS A 141 -19.70 -3.95 -0.02
CA LYS A 141 -20.63 -4.34 1.04
C LYS A 141 -20.39 -3.58 2.34
N ASP A 142 -19.14 -3.23 2.63
CA ASP A 142 -18.73 -2.53 3.85
C ASP A 142 -18.84 -1.00 3.71
N ALA A 143 -19.44 -0.34 4.71
CA ALA A 143 -19.68 1.09 4.68
C ALA A 143 -18.38 1.93 4.75
N ASN A 144 -17.33 1.44 5.42
CA ASN A 144 -16.06 2.16 5.53
C ASN A 144 -15.32 2.15 4.19
N VAL A 145 -15.38 1.04 3.45
CA VAL A 145 -14.82 0.99 2.09
C VAL A 145 -15.53 2.02 1.20
N ARG A 146 -16.86 2.05 1.22
CA ARG A 146 -17.64 3.05 0.47
C ARG A 146 -17.32 4.49 0.89
N GLU A 147 -17.09 4.75 2.18
CA GLU A 147 -16.68 6.07 2.68
C GLU A 147 -15.32 6.49 2.13
N LYS A 148 -14.33 5.62 2.19
CA LYS A 148 -13.00 5.91 1.66
C LYS A 148 -13.02 6.05 0.14
N SER A 149 -13.84 5.27 -0.56
CA SER A 149 -14.05 5.42 -2.00
C SER A 149 -14.50 6.82 -2.40
N ARG A 150 -15.35 7.48 -1.60
CA ARG A 150 -15.74 8.87 -1.86
C ARG A 150 -14.54 9.81 -1.77
N LYS A 151 -13.64 9.60 -0.81
CA LYS A 151 -12.40 10.40 -0.66
C LYS A 151 -11.47 10.21 -1.86
N VAL A 152 -11.32 8.97 -2.33
CA VAL A 152 -10.59 8.65 -3.57
C VAL A 152 -11.21 9.38 -4.76
N PHE A 153 -12.53 9.33 -4.90
CA PHE A 153 -13.23 10.00 -6.00
C PHE A 153 -13.11 11.52 -5.96
N GLU A 154 -13.18 12.16 -4.78
CA GLU A 154 -12.93 13.61 -4.68
C GLU A 154 -11.50 13.98 -5.08
N ALA A 155 -10.49 13.20 -4.67
CA ALA A 155 -9.11 13.40 -5.13
C ALA A 155 -9.00 13.19 -6.66
N TYR A 156 -9.71 12.19 -7.21
CA TYR A 156 -9.76 11.91 -8.64
C TYR A 156 -10.28 13.10 -9.45
N LYS A 157 -11.37 13.74 -9.00
CA LYS A 157 -11.94 14.92 -9.67
C LYS A 157 -10.97 16.09 -9.73
N ILE A 158 -10.18 16.28 -8.68
CA ILE A 158 -9.20 17.36 -8.59
C ILE A 158 -8.01 17.10 -9.53
N LEU A 159 -7.57 15.84 -9.62
CA LEU A 159 -6.40 15.44 -10.41
C LEU A 159 -6.70 15.36 -11.92
N TRP A 160 -7.89 14.90 -12.30
CA TRP A 160 -8.28 14.68 -13.70
C TRP A 160 -9.72 15.14 -13.98
N PRO A 161 -10.02 16.44 -13.85
CA PRO A 161 -11.35 16.97 -14.13
C PRO A 161 -11.83 16.65 -15.55
N GLU A 162 -10.92 16.62 -16.52
CA GLU A 162 -11.20 16.33 -17.93
C GLU A 162 -11.73 14.91 -18.19
N ARG A 163 -11.55 13.99 -17.25
CA ARG A 163 -12.02 12.59 -17.39
C ARG A 163 -13.42 12.39 -16.82
N LEU A 164 -14.02 13.39 -16.18
CA LEU A 164 -15.37 13.34 -15.62
C LEU A 164 -16.46 13.62 -16.67
N GLU A 165 -16.11 14.29 -17.77
CA GLU A 165 -17.05 14.69 -18.83
C GLU A 165 -17.27 13.58 -19.88
N ARG A 166 -16.80 12.36 -19.60
CA ARG A 166 -16.94 11.19 -20.47
C ARG A 166 -18.10 10.28 -20.07
#